data_AF-A0A822EVS9-F1
#
_entry.id   AF-A0A822EVS9-F1
#
_cell.length_a   1.000
_cell.length_b   1.000
_cell.length_c   1.000
_cell.angle_alpha   90.00
_cell.angle_beta   90.00
_cell.angle_gamma   90.00
#
_symmetry.space_group_name_H-M   'P 1'
#
loop_
_entity.id
_entity.type
_entity.pdbx_description
1 polymer ?
#
loop_
_entity_poly.entity_id
_entity_poly.type
_entity_poly.pdbx_seq_one_letter_code
_entity_poly.pdbx_strand_id
1 'polypeptide(L)' 'RTMFIQSQETPNPNSLKFLPGRPVLDSGVGTRDFPNIQSAYCSPLA' A
#
# COMPACT_ATOMS: atom_id res chain seq x y z
N ARG A 1 -8.66 13.72 14.72
CA ARG A 1 -8.56 13.38 13.28
C ARG A 1 -8.38 11.87 13.18
N THR A 2 -9.35 11.14 12.64
CA THR A 2 -9.30 9.68 12.45
C THR A 2 -9.22 9.41 10.94
N MET A 3 -8.31 8.52 10.52
CA MET A 3 -8.26 8.02 9.14
C MET A 3 -8.84 6.61 9.15
N PHE A 4 -9.82 6.37 8.30
CA PHE A 4 -10.38 5.04 8.11
C PHE A 4 -9.65 4.34 6.95
N ILE A 5 -9.25 3.10 7.17
CA ILE A 5 -8.64 2.25 6.13
C ILE A 5 -9.49 0.99 6.04
N GLN A 6 -10.08 0.76 4.87
CA GLN A 6 -10.84 -0.46 4.63
C GLN A 6 -9.89 -1.58 4.21
N SER A 7 -10.00 -2.75 4.82
CA SER A 7 -9.33 -3.97 4.37
C SER A 7 -10.24 -4.78 3.45
N GLN A 8 -9.68 -5.41 2.43
CA GLN A 8 -10.36 -6.35 1.55
C GLN A 8 -9.50 -7.62 1.42
N GLU A 9 -10.14 -8.77 1.60
CA GLU A 9 -9.49 -10.05 1.36
C GLU A 9 -9.08 -10.21 -0.11
N THR A 10 -8.01 -10.97 -0.34
CA THR A 10 -7.57 -11.31 -1.69
C THR A 10 -7.61 -12.83 -1.85
N PRO A 11 -7.65 -13.37 -3.09
CA PRO A 11 -7.57 -14.80 -3.31
C PRO A 11 -6.28 -15.45 -2.79
N ASN A 12 -5.23 -14.65 -2.55
CA ASN A 12 -4.00 -15.11 -1.93
C ASN A 12 -4.11 -14.99 -0.40
N PRO A 13 -4.11 -16.09 0.37
CA PRO A 13 -4.24 -16.04 1.83
C PRO A 13 -3.09 -15.31 2.53
N ASN A 14 -1.94 -15.16 1.85
CA ASN A 14 -0.77 -14.44 2.37
C ASN A 14 -0.79 -12.94 1.99
N SER A 15 -1.87 -12.44 1.39
CA SER A 15 -1.96 -11.05 0.94
C SER A 15 -3.30 -10.42 1.32
N LEU A 16 -3.24 -9.18 1.79
CA LEU A 16 -4.40 -8.37 2.19
C LEU A 16 -4.33 -7.01 1.50
N LYS A 17 -5.46 -6.52 1.00
CA LYS A 17 -5.55 -5.24 0.31
C LYS A 17 -6.09 -4.16 1.25
N PHE A 18 -5.40 -3.03 1.34
CA PHE A 18 -5.82 -1.88 2.14
C PHE A 18 -6.23 -0.71 1.25
N LEU A 19 -7.39 -0.11 1.54
CA LEU A 19 -7.99 1.01 0.83
C LEU A 19 -8.16 2.20 1.78
N PRO A 20 -7.21 3.15 1.81
CA PRO A 20 -7.24 4.30 2.71
C PRO A 20 -8.17 5.44 2.27
N GLY A 21 -8.93 5.26 1.18
CA GLY A 21 -9.87 6.28 0.66
C GLY A 21 -9.21 7.52 0.04
N ARG A 22 -7.88 7.54 -0.06
CA ARG A 22 -7.07 8.61 -0.66
C ARG A 22 -5.91 8.02 -1.46
N PRO A 23 -5.39 8.72 -2.49
CA PRO A 23 -4.19 8.28 -3.17
C PRO A 23 -2.99 8.21 -2.21
N VAL A 24 -2.22 7.11 -2.29
CA VAL A 24 -1.00 6.88 -1.49
C VAL A 24 0.25 7.28 -2.26
N LEU A 25 0.27 7.00 -3.57
CA LEU A 25 1.31 7.47 -4.49
C LEU A 25 0.81 8.72 -5.22
N ASP A 26 1.73 9.59 -5.63
CA ASP A 26 1.41 10.81 -6.37
C ASP A 26 0.70 10.50 -7.70
N SER A 27 -0.20 11.42 -8.10
CA SER A 27 -0.94 11.35 -9.36
C SER A 27 0.02 11.27 -10.55
N GLY A 28 0.17 10.08 -11.13
CA GLY A 28 1.05 9.81 -12.27
C GLY A 28 2.12 8.74 -12.00
N VAL A 29 2.36 8.41 -10.72
CA VAL A 29 3.15 7.23 -10.36
C VAL A 29 2.21 6.02 -10.34
N GLY A 30 2.48 5.04 -11.18
CA GLY A 30 1.73 3.78 -11.20
C GLY A 30 1.95 2.93 -9.95
N THR A 31 1.55 1.67 -9.98
CA THR A 31 1.81 0.74 -8.87
C THR A 31 3.30 0.54 -8.66
N ARG A 32 3.74 0.54 -7.39
CA ARG A 32 5.13 0.28 -7.00
C ARG A 32 5.18 -0.98 -6.15
N ASP A 33 6.18 -1.82 -6.40
CA ASP A 33 6.45 -3.06 -5.67
C ASP A 33 7.69 -2.90 -4.77
N PHE A 34 7.63 -3.51 -3.59
CA PHE A 34 8.67 -3.51 -2.56
C PHE A 34 8.88 -4.94 -2.03
N PRO A 35 9.55 -5.83 -2.78
CA PRO A 35 9.68 -7.24 -2.40
C PRO A 35 10.64 -7.48 -1.22
N ASN A 36 11.44 -6.48 -0.83
CA ASN A 36 12.40 -6.59 0.28
C ASN A 36 12.70 -5.24 0.94
N ILE A 37 13.35 -5.29 2.09
CA ILE A 37 13.69 -4.12 2.92
C ILE A 37 14.52 -3.08 2.17
N GLN A 38 15.48 -3.51 1.33
CA GLN A 38 16.35 -2.59 0.59
C GLN A 38 15.56 -1.73 -0.40
N SER A 39 14.58 -2.34 -1.08
CA SER A 39 13.70 -1.60 -1.99
C SER A 39 12.77 -0.61 -1.27
N ALA A 40 12.40 -0.91 -0.02
CA ALA A 40 11.48 -0.12 0.78
C ALA A 40 12.08 1.20 1.31
N TYR A 41 13.42 1.31 1.42
CA TYR A 41 14.07 2.49 2.02
C TYR A 41 13.70 3.85 1.41
N CYS A 42 13.24 3.87 0.17
CA CYS A 42 12.79 5.11 -0.49
C CYS A 42 11.40 5.58 -0.05
N SER A 43 10.67 4.79 0.73
CA SER A 43 9.31 5.07 1.21
C SER A 43 9.26 4.91 2.74
N PRO A 44 8.86 5.93 3.49
CA PRO A 44 8.70 5.82 4.94
C PRO A 44 7.51 4.94 5.35
N LEU A 45 6.67 4.50 4.40
CA LEU A 45 5.49 3.67 4.64
C LEU A 45 5.64 2.21 4.17
N ALA A 46 6.75 1.86 3.49
CA ALA A 46 6.97 0.55 2.89
C ALA A 46 7.86 -0.35 3.77
#